data_AF-A0A8S2WSW6-F1
#
_entry.id   AF-A0A8S2WSW6-F1
#
_cell.length_a   1.000
_cell.length_b   1.000
_cell.length_c   1.000
_cell.angle_alpha   90.00
_cell.angle_beta   90.00
_cell.angle_gamma   90.00
#
_symmetry.space_group_name_H-M   'P 1'
#
loop_
_entity.id
_entity.type
_entity.pdbx_description
1 polymer ?
#
loop_
_entity_poly.entity_id
_entity_poly.type
_entity_poly.pdbx_seq_one_letter_code
_entity_poly.pdbx_strand_id
1 'polypeptide(L)'
;MIRHVPAQWARTTCFILVAVMNLSAWIDVQGLIVEIPLIVTQAPEGWALPSATSICLSVANIAPIIIVLLHWPQGNRFSEIPYIYLIIVVDLLLCCVLAFTWQRTIFLFGRERSVWFFGSFITLAMLDCSSSLVFFDYMKRFRDHYLTAVFLGEALTGIIPMFLLLAQGVGGEATCVLTINGTSLEPIYSEPR
;
A
#
# COMPACT_ATOMS: atom_id res chain seq x y z
N MET A 1 1.60 -44.80 -13.00
CA MET A 1 1.35 -43.35 -12.93
C MET A 1 2.45 -42.72 -12.06
N ILE A 2 3.61 -42.43 -12.67
CA ILE A 2 4.79 -41.94 -11.97
C ILE A 2 4.62 -40.44 -11.78
N ARG A 3 4.19 -40.03 -10.57
CA ARG A 3 4.13 -38.62 -10.19
C ARG A 3 5.59 -38.16 -10.04
N HIS A 4 6.14 -37.48 -11.05
CA HIS A 4 7.45 -36.86 -10.95
C HIS A 4 7.46 -36.00 -9.69
N VAL A 5 8.26 -36.40 -8.70
CA VAL A 5 8.55 -35.56 -7.54
C VAL A 5 9.17 -34.29 -8.11
N PRO A 6 8.55 -33.10 -7.98
CA PRO A 6 9.16 -31.89 -8.49
C PRO A 6 10.49 -31.73 -7.77
N ALA A 7 11.55 -31.52 -8.56
CA ALA A 7 12.90 -31.31 -8.06
C ALA A 7 12.87 -30.22 -6.97
N GLN A 8 13.71 -30.37 -5.96
CA GLN A 8 13.72 -29.50 -4.78
C GLN A 8 13.82 -28.02 -5.16
N TRP A 9 14.57 -27.68 -6.22
CA TRP A 9 14.65 -26.33 -6.77
C TRP A 9 13.27 -25.75 -7.11
N ALA A 10 12.35 -26.54 -7.65
CA ALA A 10 11.09 -26.04 -8.19
C ALA A 10 10.14 -25.66 -7.05
N ARG A 11 10.21 -26.39 -5.93
CA ARG A 11 9.46 -26.08 -4.72
C ARG A 11 9.96 -24.79 -4.10
N THR A 12 11.27 -24.62 -3.99
CA THR A 12 11.88 -23.40 -3.46
C THR A 12 11.56 -22.20 -4.35
N THR A 13 11.67 -22.33 -5.67
CA THR A 13 11.30 -21.26 -6.61
C THR A 13 9.83 -20.89 -6.46
N CYS A 14 8.92 -21.86 -6.41
CA CYS A 14 7.50 -21.59 -6.21
C CYS A 14 7.23 -20.89 -4.88
N PHE A 15 7.91 -21.29 -3.80
CA PHE A 15 7.80 -20.65 -2.50
C PHE A 15 8.20 -19.18 -2.56
N ILE A 16 9.35 -18.88 -3.17
CA ILE A 16 9.84 -17.50 -3.31
C ILE A 16 8.88 -16.67 -4.16
N LEU A 17 8.40 -17.20 -5.29
CA LEU A 17 7.48 -16.49 -6.17
C LEU A 17 6.15 -16.18 -5.48
N VAL A 18 5.60 -17.12 -4.69
CA VAL A 18 4.39 -16.87 -3.90
C VAL A 18 4.63 -15.80 -2.84
N ALA A 19 5.78 -15.83 -2.15
CA ALA A 19 6.12 -14.80 -1.17
C ALA A 19 6.25 -13.42 -1.81
N VAL A 20 6.93 -13.31 -2.96
CA VAL A 20 7.06 -12.03 -3.71
C VAL A 20 5.72 -11.54 -4.24
N MET A 21 4.85 -12.45 -4.70
CA MET A 21 3.51 -12.08 -5.16
C MET A 21 2.70 -11.46 -4.01
N ASN A 22 2.66 -12.09 -2.83
CA ASN A 22 1.90 -11.54 -1.70
C ASN A 22 2.58 -10.32 -1.07
N LEU A 23 3.91 -10.21 -1.16
CA LEU A 23 4.59 -8.96 -0.83
C LEU A 23 4.09 -7.78 -1.69
N SER A 24 3.76 -8.00 -2.96
CA SER A 24 3.27 -6.91 -3.81
C SER A 24 1.86 -6.42 -3.48
N ALA A 25 1.12 -7.12 -2.61
CA ALA A 25 -0.29 -6.82 -2.35
C ALA A 25 -0.55 -5.56 -1.52
N TRP A 26 0.43 -5.13 -0.72
CA TRP A 26 0.28 -4.02 0.26
C TRP A 26 1.54 -3.14 0.37
N ILE A 27 2.61 -3.45 -0.37
CA ILE A 27 3.92 -2.78 -0.18
C ILE A 27 3.86 -1.28 -0.50
N ASP A 28 3.03 -0.88 -1.44
CA ASP A 28 2.79 0.48 -1.88
C ASP A 28 2.02 1.30 -0.82
N VAL A 29 0.87 0.84 -0.33
CA VAL A 29 0.14 1.53 0.74
C VAL A 29 0.94 1.55 2.04
N GLN A 30 1.61 0.45 2.39
CA GLN A 30 2.50 0.42 3.55
C GLN A 30 3.67 1.39 3.39
N GLY A 31 4.27 1.46 2.20
CA GLY A 31 5.29 2.45 1.83
C GLY A 31 4.82 3.88 2.06
N LEU A 32 3.62 4.21 1.60
CA LEU A 32 3.04 5.54 1.78
C LEU A 32 2.77 5.85 3.25
N ILE A 33 2.25 4.89 4.02
CA ILE A 33 1.92 5.08 5.44
C ILE A 33 3.18 5.39 6.25
N VAL A 34 4.28 4.67 6.01
CA VAL A 34 5.53 4.90 6.75
C VAL A 34 6.16 6.25 6.41
N GLU A 35 5.91 6.78 5.22
CA GLU A 35 6.41 8.09 4.77
C GLU A 35 5.53 9.27 5.21
N ILE A 36 4.33 9.04 5.76
CA ILE A 36 3.43 10.14 6.19
C ILE A 36 4.14 11.19 7.08
N PRO A 37 4.98 10.83 8.06
CA PRO A 37 5.68 11.82 8.88
C PRO A 37 6.59 12.77 8.09
N LEU A 38 7.06 12.36 6.91
CA LEU A 38 7.83 13.22 6.00
C LEU A 38 6.90 14.09 5.16
N ILE A 39 5.82 13.50 4.62
CA ILE A 39 4.82 14.18 3.78
C ILE A 39 4.08 15.28 4.56
N VAL A 40 3.88 15.09 5.87
CA VAL A 40 3.16 16.01 6.76
C VAL A 40 3.73 17.43 6.77
N THR A 41 5.04 17.56 6.51
CA THR A 41 5.75 18.84 6.52
C THR A 41 5.50 19.68 5.26
N GLN A 42 5.10 19.03 4.16
CA GLN A 42 4.92 19.67 2.85
C GLN A 42 3.45 19.77 2.45
N ALA A 43 2.61 18.86 2.95
CA ALA A 43 1.21 18.81 2.57
C ALA A 43 0.36 19.87 3.32
N PRO A 44 -0.61 20.50 2.65
CA PRO A 44 -1.48 21.52 3.25
C PRO A 44 -2.39 20.99 4.37
N GLU A 45 -2.63 19.67 4.44
CA GLU A 45 -3.41 19.04 5.49
C GLU A 45 -2.66 18.89 6.82
N GLY A 46 -1.33 18.95 6.81
CA GLY A 46 -0.49 18.73 8.00
C GLY A 46 -0.86 17.44 8.73
N TRP A 47 -0.88 17.48 10.08
CA TRP A 47 -1.13 16.32 10.95
C TRP A 47 -2.54 15.71 10.86
N ALA A 48 -3.43 16.26 10.02
CA ALA A 48 -4.67 15.59 9.65
C ALA A 48 -4.47 14.52 8.56
N LEU A 49 -3.28 14.41 7.95
CA LEU A 49 -2.97 13.41 6.93
C LEU A 49 -3.15 11.97 7.40
N PRO A 50 -2.54 11.52 8.53
CA PRO A 50 -2.65 10.12 8.96
C PRO A 50 -4.10 9.68 9.21
N SER A 51 -4.92 10.57 9.77
CA SER A 51 -6.33 10.29 10.02
C SER A 51 -7.12 10.25 8.72
N ALA A 52 -6.86 11.17 7.78
CA ALA A 52 -7.51 11.18 6.48
C ALA A 52 -7.17 9.94 5.63
N THR A 53 -5.91 9.50 5.60
CA THR A 53 -5.52 8.26 4.89
C THR A 53 -6.12 7.02 5.54
N SER A 54 -6.21 6.97 6.87
CA SER A 54 -6.91 5.89 7.59
C SER A 54 -8.39 5.79 7.23
N ILE A 55 -9.07 6.93 7.05
CA ILE A 55 -10.45 6.97 6.56
C ILE A 55 -10.52 6.45 5.11
N CYS A 56 -9.58 6.86 4.24
CA CYS A 56 -9.53 6.37 2.86
C CYS A 56 -9.38 4.84 2.81
N LEU A 57 -8.48 4.27 3.61
CA LEU A 57 -8.31 2.81 3.72
C LEU A 57 -9.58 2.12 4.23
N SER A 58 -10.27 2.74 5.19
CA SER A 58 -11.55 2.23 5.70
C SER A 58 -12.63 2.19 4.63
N VAL A 59 -12.69 3.21 3.77
CA VAL A 59 -13.61 3.24 2.61
C VAL A 59 -13.18 2.24 1.54
N ALA A 60 -11.88 2.05 1.33
CA ALA A 60 -11.36 1.09 0.36
C ALA A 60 -11.75 -0.36 0.67
N ASN A 61 -11.95 -0.71 1.94
CA ASN A 61 -12.49 -2.01 2.36
C ASN A 61 -13.90 -2.32 1.81
N ILE A 62 -14.58 -1.37 1.18
CA ILE A 62 -15.84 -1.63 0.46
C ILE A 62 -15.56 -2.40 -0.85
N ALA A 63 -14.39 -2.23 -1.47
CA ALA A 63 -14.01 -2.93 -2.71
C ALA A 63 -14.10 -4.47 -2.61
N PRO A 64 -13.51 -5.13 -1.60
CA PRO A 64 -13.64 -6.59 -1.45
C PRO A 64 -15.10 -7.04 -1.26
N ILE A 65 -15.92 -6.26 -0.56
CA ILE A 65 -17.35 -6.55 -0.40
C ILE A 65 -18.06 -6.55 -1.76
N ILE A 66 -17.80 -5.52 -2.58
CA ILE A 66 -18.36 -5.42 -3.93
C ILE A 66 -17.93 -6.62 -4.78
N ILE A 67 -16.64 -6.97 -4.78
CA ILE A 67 -16.10 -8.09 -5.55
C ILE A 67 -16.78 -9.40 -5.15
N VAL A 68 -16.88 -9.68 -3.85
CA VAL A 68 -17.53 -10.89 -3.34
C VAL A 68 -19.00 -10.95 -3.75
N LEU A 69 -19.74 -9.84 -3.64
CA LEU A 69 -21.16 -9.79 -4.03
C LEU A 69 -21.36 -10.00 -5.54
N LEU A 70 -20.47 -9.44 -6.38
CA LEU A 70 -20.51 -9.60 -7.83
C LEU A 70 -20.14 -11.02 -8.27
N HIS A 71 -19.22 -11.67 -7.55
CA HIS A 71 -18.75 -13.02 -7.86
C HIS A 71 -19.63 -14.11 -7.26
N TRP A 72 -20.35 -13.84 -6.17
CA TRP A 72 -21.28 -14.77 -5.53
C TRP A 72 -22.20 -15.51 -6.52
N PRO A 73 -22.88 -14.84 -7.47
CA PRO A 73 -23.74 -15.53 -8.44
C PRO A 73 -22.98 -16.23 -9.58
N GLN A 74 -21.70 -15.91 -9.80
CA GLN A 74 -20.93 -16.40 -10.97
C GLN A 74 -20.24 -17.75 -10.70
N GLY A 75 -20.15 -18.18 -9.45
CA GLY A 75 -19.58 -19.46 -9.05
C GLY A 75 -18.13 -19.63 -9.55
N ASN A 76 -17.81 -20.81 -10.10
CA ASN A 76 -16.44 -21.20 -10.45
C ASN A 76 -15.97 -20.72 -11.85
N ARG A 77 -16.64 -19.74 -12.45
CA ARG A 77 -16.30 -19.21 -13.80
C ARG A 77 -15.29 -18.06 -13.77
N PHE A 78 -14.91 -17.60 -12.58
CA PHE A 78 -13.96 -16.51 -12.43
C PHE A 78 -12.53 -17.00 -12.69
N SER A 79 -11.81 -16.34 -13.60
CA SER A 79 -10.39 -16.59 -13.82
C SER A 79 -9.60 -15.53 -13.08
N GLU A 80 -8.88 -15.94 -12.04
CA GLU A 80 -8.12 -15.05 -11.16
C GLU A 80 -6.90 -14.47 -11.88
N ILE A 81 -6.29 -15.24 -12.78
CA ILE A 81 -5.04 -14.89 -13.48
C ILE A 81 -5.11 -13.53 -14.21
N PRO A 82 -6.08 -13.27 -15.12
CA PRO A 82 -6.14 -11.98 -15.80
C PRO A 82 -6.37 -10.81 -14.84
N TYR A 83 -7.09 -11.03 -13.74
CA TYR A 83 -7.35 -10.01 -12.74
C TYR A 83 -6.08 -9.67 -11.94
N ILE A 84 -5.27 -10.67 -11.58
CA ILE A 84 -3.96 -10.48 -10.94
C ILE A 84 -3.05 -9.60 -11.81
N TYR A 85 -2.94 -9.90 -13.11
CA TYR A 85 -2.12 -9.08 -14.01
C TYR A 85 -2.67 -7.66 -14.15
N LEU A 86 -3.99 -7.50 -14.21
CA LEU A 86 -4.62 -6.18 -14.30
C LEU A 86 -4.32 -5.35 -13.05
N ILE A 87 -4.49 -5.91 -11.85
CA ILE A 87 -4.17 -5.23 -10.59
C ILE A 87 -2.73 -4.76 -10.61
N ILE A 88 -1.76 -5.67 -10.80
CA ILE A 88 -0.33 -5.35 -10.74
C ILE A 88 0.05 -4.23 -11.73
N VAL A 89 -0.49 -4.26 -12.96
CA VAL A 89 -0.20 -3.23 -13.96
C VAL A 89 -0.82 -1.90 -13.58
N VAL A 90 -2.07 -1.90 -13.11
CA VAL A 90 -2.77 -0.67 -12.71
C VAL A 90 -2.12 -0.06 -11.46
N ASP A 91 -1.75 -0.85 -10.46
CA ASP A 91 -1.05 -0.41 -9.25
C ASP A 91 0.28 0.22 -9.58
N LEU A 92 1.07 -0.42 -10.46
CA LEU A 92 2.34 0.13 -10.90
C LEU A 92 2.17 1.51 -11.57
N LEU A 93 1.17 1.63 -12.45
CA LEU A 93 0.87 2.90 -13.12
C LEU A 93 0.41 3.97 -12.12
N LEU A 94 -0.44 3.59 -11.16
CA LEU A 94 -0.91 4.50 -10.12
C LEU A 94 0.22 4.95 -9.19
N CYS A 95 1.12 4.06 -8.81
CA CYS A 95 2.32 4.41 -8.04
C CYS A 95 3.19 5.41 -8.80
N CYS A 96 3.40 5.21 -10.10
CA CYS A 96 4.11 6.19 -10.93
C CYS A 96 3.37 7.53 -10.98
N VAL A 97 2.06 7.54 -11.19
CA VAL A 97 1.26 8.77 -11.21
C VAL A 97 1.35 9.49 -9.87
N LEU A 98 1.20 8.78 -8.76
CA LEU A 98 1.30 9.33 -7.41
C LEU A 98 2.67 9.96 -7.17
N ALA A 99 3.76 9.28 -7.54
CA ALA A 99 5.12 9.79 -7.38
C ALA A 99 5.35 11.14 -8.08
N PHE A 100 4.68 11.42 -9.20
CA PHE A 100 4.77 12.72 -9.90
C PHE A 100 3.73 13.75 -9.47
N THR A 101 2.58 13.31 -8.94
CA THR A 101 1.42 14.18 -8.68
C THR A 101 1.17 14.46 -7.21
N TRP A 102 1.85 13.79 -6.27
CA TRP A 102 1.58 13.93 -4.84
C TRP A 102 1.76 15.36 -4.32
N GLN A 103 2.70 16.15 -4.87
CA GLN A 103 2.91 17.55 -4.50
C GLN A 103 1.90 18.52 -5.12
N ARG A 104 1.06 18.06 -6.06
CA ARG A 104 0.10 18.94 -6.75
C ARG A 104 -1.13 19.13 -5.87
N THR A 105 -1.34 20.37 -5.43
CA THR A 105 -2.51 20.78 -4.65
C THR A 105 -3.54 21.50 -5.54
N ILE A 106 -4.81 21.42 -5.16
CA ILE A 106 -5.91 22.15 -5.79
C ILE A 106 -6.60 22.98 -4.70
N PHE A 107 -6.98 24.23 -5.03
CA PHE A 107 -7.76 25.08 -4.13
C PHE A 107 -9.24 24.69 -4.16
N LEU A 108 -9.74 24.15 -3.05
CA LEU A 108 -11.12 23.65 -2.88
C LEU A 108 -11.68 24.10 -1.53
N PHE A 109 -12.93 24.56 -1.52
CA PHE A 109 -13.61 25.02 -0.30
C PHE A 109 -12.82 26.07 0.52
N GLY A 110 -12.09 26.96 -0.15
CA GLY A 110 -11.31 28.01 0.51
C GLY A 110 -9.99 27.55 1.13
N ARG A 111 -9.54 26.31 0.85
CA ARG A 111 -8.25 25.78 1.32
C ARG A 111 -7.53 25.01 0.21
N GLU A 112 -6.21 24.94 0.26
CA GLU A 112 -5.46 24.01 -0.58
C GLU A 112 -5.68 22.58 -0.08
N ARG A 113 -5.89 21.66 -1.02
CA ARG A 113 -6.14 20.24 -0.77
C ARG A 113 -5.34 19.35 -1.71
N SER A 114 -4.78 18.28 -1.17
CA SER A 114 -3.98 17.27 -1.87
C SER A 114 -4.88 16.23 -2.57
N VAL A 115 -5.75 16.69 -3.47
CA VAL A 115 -6.77 15.83 -4.11
C VAL A 115 -6.15 14.68 -4.91
N TRP A 116 -5.05 14.95 -5.62
CA TRP A 116 -4.35 13.92 -6.41
C TRP A 116 -3.75 12.83 -5.53
N PHE A 117 -3.18 13.22 -4.39
CA PHE A 117 -2.65 12.29 -3.39
C PHE A 117 -3.77 11.40 -2.86
N PHE A 118 -4.86 11.96 -2.33
CA PHE A 118 -5.95 11.18 -1.75
C PHE A 118 -6.69 10.33 -2.79
N GLY A 119 -6.91 10.85 -4.00
CA GLY A 119 -7.57 10.12 -5.09
C GLY A 119 -6.74 8.93 -5.57
N SER A 120 -5.42 9.08 -5.66
CA SER A 120 -4.54 7.96 -6.01
C SER A 120 -4.44 6.98 -4.84
N PHE A 121 -4.27 7.47 -3.61
CA PHE A 121 -4.18 6.64 -2.39
C PHE A 121 -5.42 5.76 -2.19
N ILE A 122 -6.63 6.31 -2.33
CA ILE A 122 -7.86 5.50 -2.18
C ILE A 122 -7.98 4.44 -3.29
N THR A 123 -7.52 4.76 -4.50
CA THR A 123 -7.55 3.81 -5.62
C THR A 123 -6.56 2.67 -5.41
N LEU A 124 -5.33 2.98 -4.96
CA LEU A 124 -4.33 1.98 -4.54
C LEU A 124 -4.88 1.11 -3.42
N ALA A 125 -5.39 1.71 -2.35
CA ALA A 125 -5.98 0.96 -1.24
C ALA A 125 -7.14 0.04 -1.67
N MET A 126 -7.96 0.46 -2.64
CA MET A 126 -9.02 -0.40 -3.18
C MET A 126 -8.46 -1.60 -3.96
N LEU A 127 -7.39 -1.39 -4.74
CA LEU A 127 -6.72 -2.44 -5.49
C LEU A 127 -5.98 -3.40 -4.54
N ASP A 128 -5.34 -2.91 -3.49
CA ASP A 128 -4.70 -3.71 -2.44
C ASP A 128 -5.68 -4.60 -1.68
N CYS A 129 -6.80 -4.03 -1.20
CA CYS A 129 -7.83 -4.82 -0.54
C CYS A 129 -8.42 -5.89 -1.48
N SER A 130 -8.44 -5.63 -2.78
CA SER A 130 -8.90 -6.58 -3.80
C SER A 130 -7.84 -7.63 -4.13
N SER A 131 -6.56 -7.25 -4.17
CA SER A 131 -5.43 -8.09 -4.52
C SER A 131 -5.26 -9.21 -3.51
N SER A 132 -5.35 -8.91 -2.21
CA SER A 132 -5.30 -9.93 -1.15
C SER A 132 -6.35 -11.01 -1.38
N LEU A 133 -7.61 -10.64 -1.65
CA LEU A 133 -8.67 -11.62 -1.92
C LEU A 133 -8.35 -12.51 -3.13
N VAL A 134 -7.97 -11.91 -4.26
CA VAL A 134 -7.73 -12.68 -5.49
C VAL A 134 -6.46 -13.52 -5.39
N PHE A 135 -5.44 -13.06 -4.66
CA PHE A 135 -4.22 -13.82 -4.42
C PHE A 135 -4.53 -15.03 -3.54
N PHE A 136 -5.31 -14.87 -2.47
CA PHE A 136 -5.77 -15.99 -1.65
C PHE A 136 -6.63 -16.99 -2.44
N ASP A 137 -7.52 -16.51 -3.32
CA ASP A 137 -8.30 -17.39 -4.20
C ASP A 137 -7.42 -18.16 -5.18
N TYR A 138 -6.43 -17.50 -5.78
CA TYR A 138 -5.44 -18.15 -6.65
C TYR A 138 -4.64 -19.22 -5.92
N MET A 139 -4.35 -19.02 -4.63
CA MET A 139 -3.62 -19.97 -3.79
C MET A 139 -4.37 -21.29 -3.58
N LYS A 140 -5.69 -21.36 -3.81
CA LYS A 140 -6.47 -22.62 -3.79
C LYS A 140 -5.99 -23.64 -4.83
N ARG A 141 -5.23 -23.22 -5.84
CA ARG A 141 -4.62 -24.09 -6.86
C ARG A 141 -3.34 -24.77 -6.38
N PHE A 142 -2.75 -24.30 -5.28
CA PHE A 142 -1.50 -24.78 -4.73
C PHE A 142 -1.73 -25.69 -3.51
N ARG A 143 -0.68 -26.40 -3.08
CA ARG A 143 -0.70 -27.17 -1.83
C ARG A 143 -0.64 -26.23 -0.63
N ASP A 144 -1.33 -26.60 0.45
CA ASP A 144 -1.43 -25.86 1.71
C ASP A 144 -0.08 -25.42 2.30
N HIS A 145 1.01 -26.16 2.04
CA HIS A 145 2.35 -25.78 2.50
C HIS A 145 2.80 -24.40 1.99
N TYR A 146 2.33 -23.97 0.81
CA TYR A 146 2.66 -22.64 0.27
C TYR A 146 1.90 -21.50 0.94
N LEU A 147 0.89 -21.76 1.78
CA LEU A 147 0.27 -20.70 2.60
C LEU A 147 1.27 -20.05 3.55
N THR A 148 2.29 -20.79 4.00
CA THR A 148 3.37 -20.21 4.79
C THR A 148 4.17 -19.15 4.02
N ALA A 149 4.33 -19.33 2.70
CA ALA A 149 4.97 -18.35 1.82
C ALA A 149 4.10 -17.09 1.66
N VAL A 150 2.77 -17.27 1.59
CA VAL A 150 1.82 -16.15 1.53
C VAL A 150 1.97 -15.26 2.76
N PHE A 151 1.87 -15.84 3.96
CA PHE A 151 2.03 -15.09 5.21
C PHE A 151 3.42 -14.47 5.37
N LEU A 152 4.47 -15.12 4.85
CA LEU A 152 5.80 -14.53 4.80
C LEU A 152 5.82 -13.28 3.91
N GLY A 153 5.22 -13.35 2.71
CA GLY A 153 5.09 -12.21 1.81
C GLY A 153 4.36 -11.04 2.47
N GLU A 154 3.20 -11.31 3.06
CA GLU A 154 2.41 -10.33 3.83
C GLU A 154 3.22 -9.70 4.97
N ALA A 155 3.98 -10.48 5.74
CA ALA A 155 4.83 -9.93 6.80
C ALA A 155 5.93 -9.01 6.26
N LEU A 156 6.50 -9.33 5.09
CA LEU A 156 7.55 -8.52 4.48
C LEU A 156 7.03 -7.17 3.97
N THR A 157 5.73 -7.02 3.68
CA THR A 157 5.12 -5.75 3.23
C THR A 157 5.31 -4.61 4.21
N GLY A 158 5.29 -4.89 5.51
CA GLY A 158 5.54 -3.89 6.54
C GLY A 158 7.02 -3.75 6.89
N ILE A 159 7.78 -4.85 6.81
CA ILE A 159 9.19 -4.87 7.22
C ILE A 159 10.05 -4.08 6.24
N ILE A 160 9.88 -4.28 4.94
CA ILE A 160 10.74 -3.65 3.92
C ILE A 160 10.63 -2.12 3.94
N PRO A 161 9.43 -1.51 3.90
CA PRO A 161 9.31 -0.06 3.97
C PRO A 161 9.86 0.53 5.27
N MET A 162 9.69 -0.16 6.39
CA MET A 162 10.26 0.30 7.67
C MET A 162 11.78 0.35 7.64
N PHE A 163 12.45 -0.65 7.06
CA PHE A 163 13.90 -0.61 6.88
C PHE A 163 14.34 0.51 5.93
N LEU A 164 13.58 0.75 4.86
CA LEU A 164 13.83 1.85 3.94
C LEU A 164 13.69 3.20 4.62
N LEU A 165 12.63 3.40 5.42
CA LEU A 165 12.43 4.62 6.19
C LEU A 165 13.57 4.85 7.20
N LEU A 166 13.99 3.79 7.90
CA LEU A 166 15.13 3.87 8.82
C LEU A 166 16.43 4.24 8.10
N ALA A 167 16.64 3.73 6.89
CA ALA A 167 17.80 4.04 6.07
C ALA A 167 17.75 5.48 5.50
N GLN A 168 16.56 5.96 5.13
CA GLN A 168 16.30 7.34 4.68
C GLN A 168 16.39 8.36 5.83
N GLY A 169 16.26 7.89 7.07
CA GLY A 169 16.21 8.74 8.24
C GLY A 169 14.80 9.27 8.49
N VAL A 170 14.31 9.01 9.71
CA VAL A 170 13.07 9.62 10.18
C VAL A 170 13.37 11.09 10.49
N GLY A 171 12.54 12.01 9.98
CA GLY A 171 12.64 13.43 10.37
C GLY A 171 12.67 13.53 11.90
N GLY A 172 13.69 14.20 12.44
CA GLY A 172 13.88 14.30 13.89
C GLY A 172 12.79 15.13 14.57
N GLU A 173 12.76 15.07 15.90
CA GLU A 173 11.75 15.72 16.74
C GLU A 173 11.52 17.18 16.37
N ALA A 174 10.24 17.60 16.33
CA ALA A 174 9.88 18.98 16.07
C ALA A 174 10.33 19.86 17.24
N THR A 175 11.16 20.86 16.97
CA THR A 175 11.58 21.83 17.99
C THR A 175 10.68 23.04 17.95
N CYS A 176 9.96 23.31 19.04
CA CYS A 176 9.12 24.51 19.15
C CYS A 176 10.01 25.72 19.49
N VAL A 177 10.11 26.66 18.56
CA VAL A 177 10.81 27.93 18.79
C VAL A 177 9.81 29.07 18.97
N LEU A 178 10.19 30.06 19.77
CA LEU A 178 9.41 31.29 19.90
C LEU A 178 9.49 32.10 18.61
N THR A 179 8.35 32.54 18.10
CA THR A 179 8.27 33.50 17.00
C THR A 179 8.96 34.80 17.40
N ILE A 180 9.42 35.59 16.42
CA ILE A 180 10.18 36.85 16.62
C ILE A 180 9.43 37.85 17.55
N ASN A 181 8.10 37.80 17.60
CA ASN A 181 7.26 38.63 18.47
C ASN A 181 7.04 38.05 19.89
N GLY A 182 7.53 36.85 20.19
CA GLY A 182 7.46 36.20 21.52
C GLY A 182 6.07 35.73 21.95
N THR A 183 5.05 35.84 21.10
CA THR A 183 3.64 35.55 21.42
C THR A 183 3.15 34.17 20.97
N SER A 184 3.88 33.50 20.08
CA SER A 184 3.52 32.17 19.56
C SER A 184 4.74 31.24 19.50
N LEU A 185 4.48 29.94 19.61
CA LEU A 185 5.45 28.87 19.39
C LEU A 185 5.17 28.26 18.01
N GLU A 186 6.20 28.16 17.18
CA GLU A 186 6.11 27.49 15.87
C GLU A 186 7.02 26.25 15.85
N PRO A 187 6.54 25.10 15.35
CA PRO A 187 7.34 23.89 15.25
C PRO A 187 8.30 23.97 14.05
N ILE A 188 9.60 23.77 14.30
CA ILE A 188 10.62 23.56 13.27
C ILE A 188 10.91 22.06 13.18
N TYR A 189 10.67 21.50 11.99
CA TYR A 189 10.98 20.12 11.66
C TYR A 189 12.43 20.01 11.16
N SER A 190 13.16 19.00 11.63
CA SER A 190 14.49 18.71 11.12
C SER A 190 14.41 17.89 9.83
N GLU A 191 15.31 18.18 8.88
CA GLU A 191 15.36 17.45 7.62
C GLU A 191 15.78 15.98 7.84
N PRO A 192 15.24 15.03 7.05
CA PRO A 192 15.73 13.66 7.02
C PRO A 192 17.20 13.62 6.56
N ARG A 193 17.92 12.54 6.91
CA ARG A 193 19.39 12.50 6.96
C ARG A 193 20.04 11.87 5.73
#